data_AF-A0A314Y0F0-F1
#
_entry.id   AF-A0A314Y0F0-F1
#
_cell.length_a   1.000
_cell.length_b   1.000
_cell.length_c   1.000
_cell.angle_alpha   90.00
_cell.angle_beta   90.00
_cell.angle_gamma   90.00
#
_symmetry.space_group_name_H-M   'P 1'
#
loop_
_entity.id
_entity.type
_entity.pdbx_description
1 polymer ?
#
loop_
_entity_poly.entity_id
_entity_poly.type
_entity_poly.pdbx_seq_one_letter_code
_entity_poly.pdbx_strand_id
1 'polypeptide(L)'
;MFLCSWAGIHCDNMNISVVSLDISNYNLSGIFPPEIHKLARVQYLNISNNGFSGNLSWEFAQLKELILLDAYNNNFNGSLPLGVTQFPS
;
A
#
# COMPACT_ATOMS: atom_id res chain seq x y z
N MET A 1 -4.57 -18.83 6.75
CA MET A 1 -3.41 -17.92 6.89
C MET A 1 -3.85 -16.80 7.83
N PHE A 2 -3.19 -16.61 8.99
CA PHE A 2 -3.68 -15.75 10.09
C PHE A 2 -3.79 -14.25 9.76
N LEU A 3 -3.22 -13.79 8.65
CA LEU A 3 -3.16 -12.37 8.28
C LEU A 3 -4.54 -11.74 8.06
N CYS A 4 -5.52 -12.48 7.53
CA CYS A 4 -6.87 -11.97 7.26
C CYS A 4 -7.68 -11.68 8.54
N SER A 5 -7.13 -12.03 9.72
CA SER A 5 -7.72 -11.67 11.02
C SER A 5 -7.09 -10.42 11.64
N TRP A 6 -6.06 -9.86 11.02
CA TRP A 6 -5.40 -8.66 11.54
C TRP A 6 -6.23 -7.41 11.24
N ALA A 7 -6.22 -6.48 12.18
CA ALA A 7 -6.85 -5.18 11.99
C ALA A 7 -6.25 -4.51 10.74
N GLY A 8 -7.13 -3.90 9.94
CA GLY A 8 -6.72 -3.21 8.72
C GLY A 8 -6.46 -4.12 7.51
N ILE A 9 -6.47 -5.45 7.66
CA ILE A 9 -6.29 -6.38 6.54
C ILE A 9 -7.64 -6.94 6.12
N HIS A 10 -7.99 -6.77 4.85
CA HIS A 10 -9.11 -7.45 4.22
C HIS A 10 -8.61 -8.34 3.08
N CYS A 11 -9.07 -9.59 3.09
CA CYS A 11 -8.69 -10.60 2.11
C CYS A 11 -9.82 -10.89 1.12
N ASP A 12 -9.47 -11.56 0.03
CA ASP A 12 -10.43 -12.10 -0.93
C ASP A 12 -11.41 -13.10 -0.29
N ASN A 13 -12.46 -13.47 -1.03
CA ASN A 13 -13.49 -14.40 -0.56
C ASN A 13 -12.94 -15.78 -0.15
N MET A 14 -11.73 -16.14 -0.60
CA MET A 14 -11.07 -17.41 -0.26
C MET A 14 -10.14 -17.28 0.95
N ASN A 15 -9.92 -16.09 1.51
CA ASN A 15 -8.94 -15.79 2.56
C ASN A 15 -7.51 -16.21 2.20
N ILE A 16 -7.14 -16.11 0.91
CA ILE A 16 -5.82 -16.49 0.39
C ILE A 16 -5.00 -15.23 0.08
N SER A 17 -5.65 -14.18 -0.44
CA SER A 17 -4.97 -12.98 -0.92
C SER A 17 -5.44 -11.75 -0.18
N VAL A 18 -4.53 -10.84 0.19
CA VAL A 18 -4.89 -9.50 0.70
C VAL A 18 -5.37 -8.65 -0.46
N VAL A 19 -6.57 -8.10 -0.34
CA VAL A 19 -7.19 -7.20 -1.34
C VAL A 19 -7.28 -5.76 -0.85
N SER A 20 -7.26 -5.54 0.46
CA SER A 20 -7.20 -4.20 1.04
C SER A 20 -6.35 -4.19 2.31
N LEU A 21 -5.54 -3.15 2.43
CA LEU A 21 -4.72 -2.84 3.59
C LEU A 21 -5.00 -1.39 4.01
N ASP A 22 -5.59 -1.22 5.18
CA ASP A 22 -5.79 0.07 5.85
C ASP A 22 -4.99 0.10 7.15
N ILE A 23 -3.88 0.82 7.13
CA ILE A 23 -3.07 1.13 8.30
C ILE A 23 -3.00 2.65 8.50
N SER A 24 -4.06 3.36 8.15
CA SER A 24 -4.14 4.79 8.39
C SER A 24 -4.30 5.13 9.87
N ASN A 25 -3.79 6.30 10.29
CA ASN A 25 -3.99 6.83 11.64
C ASN A 25 -3.42 5.95 12.79
N TYR A 26 -2.37 5.18 12.53
CA TYR A 26 -1.72 4.33 13.57
C TYR A 26 -0.45 4.95 14.17
N ASN A 27 -0.14 6.21 13.83
CA ASN A 27 1.08 6.91 14.26
C ASN A 27 2.35 6.10 13.92
N LEU A 28 2.31 5.34 12.81
CA LEU A 28 3.43 4.56 12.31
C LEU A 28 4.49 5.50 11.74
N SER A 29 5.76 5.12 11.79
CA SER A 29 6.85 5.96 11.29
C SER A 29 7.99 5.13 10.71
N GLY A 30 8.95 5.80 10.08
CA GLY A 30 10.07 5.17 9.39
C GLY A 30 9.85 5.08 7.89
N ILE A 31 10.55 4.14 7.23
CA ILE A 31 10.45 3.92 5.79
C ILE A 31 9.36 2.89 5.53
N PHE A 32 8.42 3.20 4.64
CA PHE A 32 7.40 2.23 4.24
C PHE A 32 8.04 1.09 3.44
N PRO A 33 7.79 -0.19 3.78
CA PRO A 33 8.51 -1.32 3.20
C PRO A 33 8.27 -1.41 1.69
N PRO A 34 9.33 -1.48 0.86
CA PRO A 34 9.18 -1.62 -0.58
C PRO A 34 8.52 -2.94 -0.98
N GLU A 35 8.53 -3.95 -0.11
CA GLU A 35 7.92 -5.28 -0.31
C GLU A 35 6.39 -5.26 -0.48
N ILE A 36 5.73 -4.11 -0.33
CA ILE A 36 4.29 -3.96 -0.57
C ILE A 36 3.87 -4.45 -1.97
N HIS A 37 4.78 -4.36 -2.95
CA HIS A 37 4.59 -4.89 -4.30
C HIS A 37 4.28 -6.40 -4.35
N LYS A 38 4.64 -7.16 -3.31
CA LYS A 38 4.35 -8.60 -3.19
C LYS A 38 2.86 -8.87 -2.98
N LEU A 39 2.09 -7.88 -2.53
CA LEU A 39 0.64 -7.96 -2.44
C LEU A 39 0.00 -7.67 -3.80
N ALA A 40 0.30 -8.49 -4.82
CA ALA A 40 -0.08 -8.22 -6.21
C ALA A 40 -1.62 -8.14 -6.47
N ARG A 41 -2.43 -8.63 -5.52
CA ARG A 41 -3.90 -8.58 -5.53
C ARG A 41 -4.49 -7.40 -4.75
N VAL A 42 -3.65 -6.55 -4.15
CA VAL A 42 -4.13 -5.40 -3.38
C VAL A 42 -4.79 -4.39 -4.32
N GLN A 43 -6.00 -3.99 -3.96
CA GLN A 43 -6.82 -3.03 -4.68
C GLN A 43 -6.86 -1.69 -3.93
N TYR A 44 -6.91 -1.73 -2.60
CA TYR A 44 -7.00 -0.55 -1.75
C TYR A 44 -5.86 -0.53 -0.74
N LEU A 45 -4.98 0.45 -0.86
CA LEU A 45 -3.88 0.68 0.07
C LEU A 45 -4.04 2.05 0.71
N ASN A 46 -4.45 2.07 1.97
CA ASN A 46 -4.58 3.28 2.77
C ASN A 46 -3.50 3.29 3.87
N ILE A 47 -2.52 4.17 3.70
CA ILE A 47 -1.40 4.37 4.64
C ILE A 47 -1.39 5.82 5.16
N SER A 48 -2.48 6.55 4.95
CA SER A 48 -2.60 7.98 5.23
C SER A 48 -2.48 8.29 6.72
N ASN A 49 -2.17 9.54 7.06
CA ASN A 49 -2.14 10.03 8.45
C ASN A 49 -1.18 9.23 9.33
N ASN A 50 0.06 9.09 8.87
CA ASN A 50 1.16 8.47 9.60
C ASN A 50 2.42 9.36 9.47
N GLY A 51 3.53 8.92 10.04
CA GLY A 51 4.85 9.53 9.91
C GLY A 51 5.79 8.77 8.97
N PHE A 52 5.27 8.13 7.92
CA PHE A 52 6.13 7.44 6.94
C PHE A 52 6.96 8.44 6.15
N SER A 53 8.20 8.08 5.85
CA SER A 53 9.21 8.97 5.26
C SER A 53 10.03 8.26 4.19
N GLY A 54 10.85 9.04 3.48
CA GLY A 54 11.63 8.54 2.34
C GLY A 54 10.85 8.62 1.03
N ASN A 55 11.34 7.92 0.02
CA ASN A 55 10.74 7.92 -1.32
C ASN A 55 9.80 6.73 -1.53
N LEU A 56 8.86 6.89 -2.46
CA LEU A 56 7.98 5.81 -2.89
C LEU A 56 8.70 4.91 -3.91
N SER A 57 9.79 4.25 -3.52
CA SER A 57 10.56 3.36 -4.42
C SER A 57 9.92 1.98 -4.62
N TRP A 58 8.60 1.91 -4.71
CA TRP A 58 7.89 0.65 -4.88
C TRP A 58 7.89 0.23 -6.34
N GLU A 59 7.89 -1.08 -6.59
CA GLU A 59 7.65 -1.61 -7.92
C GLU A 59 6.16 -1.49 -8.28
N PHE A 60 5.69 -0.26 -8.53
CA PHE A 60 4.30 0.04 -8.85
C PHE A 60 3.73 -0.79 -10.00
N ALA A 61 4.56 -1.17 -10.98
CA ALA A 61 4.20 -2.06 -12.07
C ALA A 61 3.76 -3.48 -11.62
N GLN A 62 4.12 -3.92 -10.41
CA GLN A 62 3.69 -5.18 -9.81
C GLN A 62 2.32 -5.07 -9.12
N LEU A 63 1.90 -3.87 -8.73
CA LEU A 63 0.62 -3.59 -8.07
C LEU A 63 -0.50 -3.49 -9.11
N LYS A 64 -0.68 -4.57 -9.88
CA LYS A 64 -1.50 -4.60 -11.10
C LYS A 64 -3.00 -4.41 -10.87
N GLU A 65 -3.47 -4.73 -9.66
CA GLU A 65 -4.87 -4.61 -9.28
C GLU A 65 -5.14 -3.37 -8.42
N LEU A 66 -4.14 -2.51 -8.18
CA LEU A 66 -4.30 -1.34 -7.34
C LEU A 66 -5.25 -0.34 -7.99
N ILE A 67 -6.32 -0.03 -7.27
CA ILE A 67 -7.36 0.93 -7.63
C ILE A 67 -7.13 2.25 -6.91
N LEU A 68 -6.73 2.17 -5.62
CA LEU A 68 -6.57 3.32 -4.76
C LEU A 68 -5.32 3.18 -3.90
N LEU A 69 -4.45 4.19 -4.00
CA LEU A 69 -3.38 4.46 -3.06
C LEU A 69 -3.67 5.78 -2.34
N ASP A 70 -3.91 5.72 -1.05
CA ASP A 70 -3.93 6.90 -0.19
C ASP A 70 -2.69 6.95 0.70
N ALA A 71 -1.79 7.87 0.38
CA ALA A 71 -0.58 8.16 1.14
C ALA A 71 -0.60 9.57 1.76
N TYR A 72 -1.77 10.22 1.81
CA TYR A 72 -1.96 11.57 2.34
C TYR A 72 -1.44 11.71 3.78
N ASN A 73 -0.98 12.91 4.16
CA ASN A 73 -0.53 13.24 5.50
C ASN A 73 0.53 12.26 6.03
N ASN A 74 1.66 12.21 5.30
CA ASN A 74 2.90 11.52 5.63
C ASN A 74 4.09 12.44 5.30
N ASN A 75 5.30 12.00 5.62
CA ASN A 75 6.56 12.70 5.38
C ASN A 75 7.32 12.14 4.15
N PHE A 76 6.60 11.59 3.16
CA PHE A 76 7.20 11.13 1.90
C PHE A 76 7.85 12.27 1.14
N ASN A 77 8.96 11.98 0.46
CA ASN A 77 9.74 12.95 -0.29
C ASN A 77 10.27 12.36 -1.61
N GLY A 78 10.94 13.20 -2.40
CA GLY A 78 11.44 12.84 -3.72
C GLY A 78 10.36 12.81 -4.80
N SER A 79 10.72 12.29 -5.98
CA SER A 79 9.82 12.21 -7.12
C SER A 79 8.87 11.03 -7.02
N LEU A 80 7.66 11.19 -7.57
CA LEU A 80 6.78 10.05 -7.84
C LEU A 80 7.50 9.10 -8.82
N PRO A 81 7.52 7.78 -8.56
CA PRO A 81 8.17 6.84 -9.45
C PRO A 81 7.39 6.72 -10.76
N LEU A 82 8.12 6.48 -11.84
CA LEU A 82 7.54 6.33 -13.18
C LEU A 82 6.48 5.24 -13.26
N GLY A 83 6.53 4.22 -12.40
CA GLY A 83 5.52 3.16 -12.38
C GLY A 83 4.09 3.65 -12.11
N VAL A 84 3.91 4.83 -11.48
CA VAL A 84 2.58 5.44 -11.29
C VAL A 84 1.91 5.79 -12.63
N THR A 85 2.69 6.05 -13.69
CA THR A 85 2.11 6.34 -15.01
C THR A 85 1.53 5.11 -15.71
N GLN A 86 1.74 3.92 -15.14
CA GLN A 86 1.21 2.66 -15.68
C GLN A 86 -0.15 2.29 -15.11
N PHE A 87 -0.67 3.04 -14.13
CA PHE A 87 -2.00 2.79 -13.63
C PHE A 87 -3.04 3.04 -14.72
N PRO A 88 -3.98 2.10 -14.93
CA PRO A 88 -5.07 2.31 -15.87
C PRO A 88 -5.89 3.53 -15.43
N SER A 89 -6.12 4.45 -16.38
CA SER A 89 -6.99 5.62 -16.22
C SER A 89 -8.46 5.24 -16.09
#